data_AF-A0A7C3F2T3-F1
#
_entry.id   AF-A0A7C3F2T3-F1
#
_cell.length_a   1.000
_cell.length_b   1.000
_cell.length_c   1.000
_cell.angle_alpha   90.00
_cell.angle_beta   90.00
_cell.angle_gamma   90.00
#
_symmetry.space_group_name_H-M   'P 1'
#
loop_
_entity.id
_entity.type
_entity.pdbx_description
1 polymer ?
#
loop_
_entity_poly.entity_id
_entity_poly.type
_entity_poly.pdbx_seq_one_letter_code
_entity_poly.pdbx_strand_id
1 'polypeptide(L)'
;MSGHLINYFVLAEGSLDDASLEFDKLVNFLSSKDNFRVDIKGNEASIFNLDSGKTSFLRFKIEKKTKDTSFTNQIVYSIEQDDWQSAKSLNNAIKNYGYRLFNPTLGFFLVNSENLTDLSALSPDKKIDNIFKSFGLVPLFKYENSLVYYATCKKDKSIHLVNRHLLEFLSLNQKAVADKKYFSIKVADDISHFIALFDRGLIPISFYQTYFEGNKIINLSGYNVLKADENIIITPVFFEFVSNRQAFKPSQKTPFMKENIIQKGDSIENYLKQLDEGSFFKSKIICVKVAQDVSFEIGGDRKPVPRITVSIFLDEQSN
;
A
#
# COMPACT_ATOMS: atom_id res chain seq x y z
N MET A 1 12.93 33.23 -1.87
CA MET A 1 11.61 32.88 -2.43
C MET A 1 10.96 31.93 -1.45
N SER A 2 9.79 32.24 -0.88
CA SER A 2 9.10 31.32 0.01
C SER A 2 8.40 30.25 -0.84
N GLY A 3 9.05 29.11 -1.04
CA GLY A 3 8.42 27.95 -1.68
C GLY A 3 7.20 27.50 -0.88
N HIS A 4 6.15 27.05 -1.56
CA HIS A 4 5.04 26.38 -0.89
C HIS A 4 5.55 25.10 -0.25
N LEU A 5 5.26 24.93 1.05
CA LEU A 5 5.63 23.72 1.79
C LEU A 5 4.47 22.72 1.80
N ILE A 6 4.82 21.44 1.66
CA ILE A 6 3.92 20.31 1.84
C ILE A 6 4.22 19.70 3.20
N ASN A 7 3.18 19.51 4.01
CA ASN A 7 3.30 18.96 5.36
C ASN A 7 2.81 17.50 5.36
N TYR A 8 3.56 16.65 6.04
CA TYR A 8 3.23 15.27 6.39
C TYR A 8 3.21 15.14 7.91
N PHE A 9 2.42 14.20 8.44
CA PHE A 9 2.51 13.80 9.83
C PHE A 9 3.32 12.53 9.96
N VAL A 10 4.28 12.51 10.89
CA VAL A 10 5.03 11.31 11.23
C VAL A 10 4.32 10.62 12.38
N LEU A 11 3.76 9.44 12.12
CA LEU A 11 2.94 8.70 13.07
C LEU A 11 3.58 7.35 13.34
N ALA A 12 3.69 6.94 14.60
CA ALA A 12 4.10 5.59 14.92
C ALA A 12 2.94 4.60 14.72
N GLU A 13 3.27 3.35 14.40
CA GLU A 13 2.30 2.26 14.25
C GLU A 13 1.79 1.73 15.60
N GLY A 14 2.50 2.01 16.70
CA GLY A 14 2.18 1.62 18.07
C GLY A 14 1.45 2.69 18.90
N SER A 15 1.18 2.40 20.18
CA SER A 15 0.77 3.44 21.13
C SER A 15 1.99 4.26 21.50
N LEU A 16 1.88 5.59 21.37
CA LEU A 16 2.92 6.50 21.81
C LEU A 16 2.46 7.19 23.09
N ASP A 17 3.21 7.00 24.16
CA ASP A 17 2.94 7.67 25.43
C ASP A 17 3.55 9.09 25.46
N ASP A 18 4.64 9.34 24.71
CA ASP A 18 5.32 10.65 24.68
C ASP A 18 5.91 11.01 23.30
N ALA A 19 5.23 11.88 22.55
CA ALA A 19 5.68 12.33 21.24
C ALA A 19 6.94 13.22 21.24
N SER A 20 7.33 13.81 22.38
CA SER A 20 8.60 14.55 22.47
C SER A 20 9.78 13.58 22.43
N LEU A 21 9.68 12.49 23.19
CA LEU A 21 10.67 11.42 23.18
C LEU A 21 10.80 10.79 21.79
N GLU A 22 9.68 10.64 21.08
CA GLU A 22 9.68 10.11 19.71
C GLU A 22 10.32 11.06 18.71
N PHE A 23 10.17 12.38 18.88
CA PHE A 23 10.88 13.37 18.07
C PHE A 23 12.39 13.23 18.24
N ASP A 24 12.88 13.19 19.48
CA ASP A 24 14.31 13.04 19.77
C ASP A 24 14.86 11.71 19.22
N LYS A 25 14.13 10.61 19.39
CA LYS A 25 14.50 9.30 18.81
C LYS A 25 14.62 9.37 17.30
N LEU A 26 13.62 9.97 16.64
CA LEU A 26 13.59 10.08 15.18
C LEU A 26 14.76 10.95 14.67
N VAL A 27 15.02 12.09 15.30
CA VAL A 27 16.13 12.98 14.95
C VAL A 27 17.49 12.30 15.13
N ASN A 28 17.70 11.60 16.25
CA ASN A 28 18.93 10.84 16.51
C ASN A 28 19.11 9.71 15.49
N PHE A 29 18.03 9.00 15.18
CA PHE A 29 18.03 7.95 14.17
C PHE A 29 18.42 8.51 12.79
N LEU A 30 17.81 9.61 12.35
CA LEU A 30 18.13 10.23 11.06
C LEU A 30 19.57 10.73 11.02
N SER A 31 20.07 11.30 12.12
CA SER A 31 21.47 11.73 12.25
C SER A 31 22.47 10.58 12.10
N SER A 32 22.05 9.35 12.42
CA SER A 32 22.88 8.13 12.29
C SER A 32 22.94 7.56 10.86
N LYS A 33 22.18 8.12 9.92
CA LYS A 33 22.13 7.64 8.54
C LYS A 33 23.02 8.46 7.63
N ASP A 34 23.78 7.77 6.78
CA ASP A 34 24.76 8.40 5.89
C ASP A 34 24.14 9.38 4.89
N ASN A 35 22.86 9.17 4.51
CA ASN A 35 22.15 9.98 3.52
C ASN A 35 21.50 11.25 4.09
N PHE A 36 21.57 11.49 5.40
CA PHE A 36 21.03 12.69 6.02
C PHE A 36 22.12 13.51 6.75
N ARG A 37 21.94 14.82 6.76
CA ARG A 37 22.63 15.74 7.68
C ARG A 37 21.56 16.49 8.45
N VAL A 38 21.64 16.43 9.78
CA VAL A 38 20.59 16.96 10.65
C VAL A 38 21.17 18.05 11.53
N ASP A 39 20.52 19.21 11.55
CA ASP A 39 20.81 20.32 12.45
C ASP A 39 19.58 20.61 13.32
N ILE A 40 19.76 20.73 14.63
CA ILE A 40 18.66 20.77 15.60
C ILE A 40 18.65 22.14 16.28
N LYS A 41 17.47 22.76 16.30
CA LYS A 41 17.24 24.04 16.98
C LYS A 41 15.92 24.01 17.76
N GLY A 42 16.00 23.61 19.03
CA GLY A 42 14.82 23.46 19.89
C GLY A 42 13.91 22.34 19.38
N ASN A 43 12.65 22.66 19.11
CA ASN A 43 11.63 21.70 18.67
C ASN A 43 11.59 21.51 17.14
N GLU A 44 12.64 21.92 16.43
CA GLU A 44 12.77 21.82 14.98
C GLU A 44 14.12 21.22 14.61
N ALA A 45 14.12 20.31 13.64
CA ALA A 45 15.31 19.77 13.01
C ALA A 45 15.27 20.06 11.50
N SER A 46 16.33 20.69 11.00
CA SER A 46 16.58 20.83 9.56
C SER A 46 17.31 19.60 9.07
N ILE A 47 16.76 18.93 8.06
CA ILE A 47 17.27 17.68 7.50
C ILE A 47 17.66 17.94 6.05
N PHE A 48 18.96 18.01 5.78
CA PHE A 48 19.49 18.00 4.42
C PHE A 48 19.60 16.57 3.92
N ASN A 49 18.90 16.26 2.83
CA ASN A 49 18.91 14.95 2.21
C ASN A 49 19.88 14.94 1.02
N LEU A 50 20.87 14.04 1.07
CA LEU A 50 21.88 13.91 0.02
C LEU A 50 21.27 13.45 -1.32
N ASP A 51 20.20 12.66 -1.28
CA ASP A 51 19.58 12.12 -2.48
C ASP A 51 18.88 13.20 -3.31
N SER A 52 18.19 14.13 -2.62
CA SER A 52 17.45 15.23 -3.27
C SER A 52 18.26 16.51 -3.41
N GLY A 53 19.33 16.66 -2.62
CA GLY A 53 20.09 17.92 -2.51
C GLY A 53 19.28 19.07 -1.88
N LYS A 54 18.18 18.75 -1.18
CA LYS A 54 17.26 19.74 -0.59
C LYS A 54 17.18 19.59 0.93
N THR A 55 16.77 20.69 1.57
CA THR A 55 16.52 20.74 3.02
C THR A 55 15.04 20.61 3.30
N SER A 56 14.72 19.73 4.23
CA SER A 56 13.37 19.51 4.76
C SER A 56 13.35 19.78 6.27
N PHE A 57 12.18 19.91 6.86
CA PHE A 57 12.04 20.32 8.26
C PHE A 57 11.18 19.34 9.04
N LEU A 58 11.69 18.82 10.15
CA LEU A 58 10.92 18.05 11.11
C LEU A 58 10.62 18.94 12.32
N ARG A 59 9.36 19.02 12.73
CA ARG A 59 8.91 19.89 13.83
C ARG A 59 8.06 19.13 14.81
N PHE A 60 8.36 19.28 16.09
CA PHE A 60 7.44 18.88 17.15
C PHE A 60 6.45 20.01 17.41
N LYS A 61 5.15 19.75 17.17
CA LYS A 61 4.06 20.70 17.40
C LYS A 61 3.14 20.20 18.51
N ILE A 62 2.78 21.13 19.39
CA ILE A 62 1.73 20.95 20.38
C ILE A 62 0.51 21.71 19.87
N GLU A 63 -0.46 21.00 19.29
CA GLU A 63 -1.70 21.62 18.81
C GLU A 63 -2.82 21.45 19.84
N LYS A 64 -3.49 22.56 20.18
CA LYS A 64 -4.65 22.57 21.07
C LYS A 64 -5.88 22.17 20.25
N LYS A 65 -6.59 21.11 20.64
CA LYS A 65 -7.90 20.82 20.02
C LYS A 65 -8.85 21.98 20.31
N THR A 66 -9.45 22.53 19.27
CA THR A 66 -10.29 23.75 19.33
C THR A 66 -11.60 23.59 20.10
N LYS A 67 -11.88 22.43 20.71
CA LYS A 67 -13.11 22.17 21.48
C LYS A 67 -12.94 21.39 22.79
N ASP A 68 -11.75 20.90 23.10
CA ASP A 68 -11.43 20.21 24.35
C ASP A 68 -10.08 20.70 24.88
N THR A 69 -9.87 20.71 26.19
CA THR A 69 -8.56 21.00 26.83
C THR A 69 -7.48 19.96 26.50
N SER A 70 -7.71 19.07 25.53
CA SER A 70 -6.75 18.08 25.06
C SER A 70 -5.80 18.69 24.02
N PHE A 71 -4.51 18.45 24.23
CA PHE A 71 -3.47 18.74 23.26
C PHE A 71 -3.16 17.47 22.47
N THR A 72 -2.98 17.59 21.16
CA THR A 72 -2.36 16.52 20.36
C THR A 72 -0.95 16.92 20.04
N ASN A 73 0.00 16.20 20.62
CA ASN A 73 1.41 16.31 20.25
C ASN A 73 1.60 15.59 18.91
N GLN A 74 2.22 16.26 17.94
CA GLN A 74 2.41 15.72 16.60
C GLN A 74 3.80 16.07 16.08
N ILE A 75 4.39 15.14 15.33
CA ILE A 75 5.62 15.38 14.58
C ILE A 75 5.22 15.71 13.14
N VAL A 76 5.54 16.90 12.68
CA VAL A 76 5.24 17.38 11.33
C VAL A 76 6.51 17.41 10.51
N TYR A 77 6.50 16.73 9.37
CA TYR A 77 7.57 16.77 8.38
C TYR A 77 7.16 17.67 7.22
N SER A 78 7.97 18.68 6.91
CA SER A 78 7.69 19.68 5.88
C SER A 78 8.75 19.61 4.78
N ILE A 79 8.32 19.56 3.53
CA ILE A 79 9.18 19.60 2.33
C ILE A 79 8.77 20.73 1.40
N GLU A 80 9.65 21.15 0.51
CA GLU A 80 9.27 22.04 -0.58
C GLU A 80 8.37 21.33 -1.60
N GLN A 81 7.51 22.11 -2.26
CA GLN A 81 6.85 21.66 -3.48
C GLN A 81 7.90 21.19 -4.49
N ASP A 82 7.64 20.08 -5.19
CA ASP A 82 8.57 19.38 -6.09
C ASP A 82 9.77 18.67 -5.39
N ASP A 83 9.78 18.52 -4.06
CA ASP A 83 10.75 17.71 -3.31
C ASP A 83 10.21 16.35 -2.86
N TRP A 84 9.57 15.63 -3.78
CA TRP A 84 9.02 14.29 -3.52
C TRP A 84 10.10 13.29 -3.06
N GLN A 85 11.35 13.50 -3.47
CA GLN A 85 12.46 12.62 -3.13
C GLN A 85 12.81 12.67 -1.64
N SER A 86 12.71 13.84 -0.99
CA SER A 86 12.86 13.92 0.48
C SER A 86 11.77 13.18 1.24
N ALA A 87 10.50 13.29 0.84
CA ALA A 87 9.42 12.49 1.42
C ALA A 87 9.68 10.99 1.28
N LYS A 88 10.14 10.56 0.09
CA LYS A 88 10.48 9.17 -0.19
C LYS A 88 11.67 8.67 0.66
N SER A 89 12.79 9.40 0.68
CA SER A 89 13.97 9.01 1.46
C SER A 89 13.63 8.92 2.94
N LEU A 90 12.87 9.87 3.48
CA LEU A 90 12.42 9.80 4.87
C LEU A 90 11.51 8.59 5.12
N ASN A 91 10.48 8.37 4.29
CA ASN A 91 9.57 7.23 4.46
C ASN A 91 10.32 5.89 4.47
N ASN A 92 11.30 5.74 3.59
CA ASN A 92 12.13 4.53 3.51
C ASN A 92 13.07 4.37 4.71
N ALA A 93 13.57 5.47 5.26
CA ALA A 93 14.41 5.41 6.46
C ALA A 93 13.59 4.97 7.68
N ILE A 94 12.38 5.50 7.85
CA ILE A 94 11.60 5.35 9.09
C ILE A 94 10.70 4.11 9.13
N LYS A 95 10.38 3.49 7.97
CA LYS A 95 9.45 2.34 7.88
C LYS A 95 9.82 1.18 8.79
N ASN A 96 11.11 0.86 8.88
CA ASN A 96 11.62 -0.23 9.72
C ASN A 96 11.78 0.17 11.20
N TYR A 97 11.59 1.46 11.50
CA TYR A 97 11.67 2.01 12.85
C TYR A 97 10.27 2.20 13.47
N GLY A 98 9.21 1.71 12.79
CA GLY A 98 7.85 1.71 13.31
C GLY A 98 7.07 3.00 13.07
N TYR A 99 7.51 3.85 12.15
CA TYR A 99 6.80 5.07 11.75
C TYR A 99 6.34 5.04 10.31
N ARG A 100 5.30 5.83 10.03
CA ARG A 100 4.78 6.08 8.69
C ARG A 100 4.59 7.57 8.46
N LEU A 101 4.75 8.00 7.21
CA LEU A 101 4.38 9.36 6.79
C LEU A 101 2.93 9.39 6.33
N PHE A 102 2.12 10.22 6.96
CA PHE A 102 0.74 10.49 6.58
C PHE A 102 0.64 11.82 5.84
N ASN A 103 0.04 11.82 4.66
CA ASN A 103 -0.30 12.99 3.88
C ASN A 103 -1.68 13.52 4.33
N PRO A 104 -1.77 14.60 5.13
CA PRO A 104 -3.03 15.12 5.63
C PRO A 104 -3.89 15.78 4.56
N THR A 105 -3.30 16.19 3.43
CA THR A 105 -4.03 16.83 2.32
C THR A 105 -4.89 15.82 1.59
N LEU A 106 -4.35 14.62 1.37
CA LEU A 106 -5.01 13.55 0.61
C LEU A 106 -5.56 12.43 1.50
N GLY A 107 -5.26 12.45 2.80
CA GLY A 107 -5.80 11.52 3.78
C GLY A 107 -5.23 10.11 3.68
N PHE A 108 -3.94 9.94 3.38
CA PHE A 108 -3.33 8.62 3.26
C PHE A 108 -1.91 8.54 3.78
N PHE A 109 -1.50 7.33 4.19
CA PHE A 109 -0.10 7.03 4.46
C PHE A 109 0.65 6.78 3.15
N LEU A 110 1.88 7.28 3.05
CA LEU A 110 2.76 6.93 1.94
C LEU A 110 2.96 5.41 1.92
N VAL A 111 2.96 4.83 0.72
CA VAL A 111 3.24 3.40 0.55
C VAL A 111 4.67 3.09 0.98
N ASN A 112 4.89 1.90 1.53
CA ASN A 112 6.21 1.42 1.91
C ASN A 112 6.97 0.86 0.69
N SER A 113 7.20 1.71 -0.30
CA SER A 113 7.87 1.35 -1.56
C SER A 113 9.00 2.30 -1.92
N GLU A 114 10.13 1.71 -2.30
CA GLU A 114 11.27 2.45 -2.85
C GLU A 114 11.10 2.78 -4.33
N ASN A 115 10.09 2.24 -5.01
CA ASN A 115 9.93 2.45 -6.45
C ASN A 115 8.68 3.24 -6.81
N LEU A 116 7.85 3.61 -5.81
CA LEU A 116 6.61 4.33 -6.03
C LEU A 116 6.72 5.77 -5.52
N THR A 117 6.54 6.72 -6.44
CA THR A 117 6.53 8.15 -6.16
C THR A 117 5.10 8.63 -5.86
N ASP A 118 4.93 9.34 -4.75
CA ASP A 118 3.73 10.15 -4.46
C ASP A 118 3.72 11.40 -5.35
N LEU A 119 2.66 11.55 -6.15
CA LEU A 119 2.50 12.68 -7.05
C LEU A 119 1.82 13.88 -6.38
N SER A 120 1.50 13.84 -5.08
CA SER A 120 0.95 15.01 -4.38
C SER A 120 1.93 16.19 -4.38
N ALA A 121 3.22 15.88 -4.36
CA ALA A 121 4.29 16.87 -4.34
C ALA A 121 4.83 17.22 -5.73
N LEU A 122 4.34 16.57 -6.79
CA LEU A 122 4.85 16.73 -8.15
C LEU A 122 3.72 17.09 -9.10
N SER A 123 3.90 18.15 -9.90
CA SER A 123 2.98 18.40 -11.01
C SER A 123 3.27 17.43 -12.15
N PRO A 124 2.33 16.55 -12.55
CA PRO A 124 2.53 15.70 -13.72
C PRO A 124 2.66 16.55 -14.98
N ASP A 125 3.33 16.00 -16.01
CA ASP A 125 3.39 16.61 -17.34
C ASP A 125 1.97 16.95 -17.81
N LYS A 126 1.76 18.19 -18.27
CA LYS A 126 0.44 18.69 -18.71
C LYS A 126 -0.21 17.79 -19.78
N LYS A 127 0.59 17.20 -20.68
CA LYS A 127 0.08 16.28 -21.70
C LYS A 127 -0.50 15.02 -21.06
N ILE A 128 0.23 14.45 -20.10
CA ILE A 128 -0.21 13.27 -19.35
C ILE A 128 -1.45 13.63 -18.54
N ASP A 129 -1.42 14.72 -17.79
CA ASP A 129 -2.56 15.18 -16.97
C ASP A 129 -3.86 15.35 -17.78
N ASN A 130 -3.76 15.89 -19.01
CA ASN A 130 -4.91 16.00 -19.91
C ASN A 130 -5.50 14.64 -20.32
N ILE A 131 -4.66 13.63 -20.56
CA ILE A 131 -5.11 12.26 -20.84
C ILE A 131 -5.83 11.70 -19.62
N PHE A 132 -5.27 11.81 -18.41
CA PHE A 132 -5.95 11.34 -17.20
C PHE A 132 -7.31 12.02 -17.01
N LYS A 133 -7.38 13.34 -17.24
CA LYS A 133 -8.62 14.11 -17.17
C LYS A 133 -9.68 13.62 -18.16
N SER A 134 -9.32 13.28 -19.40
CA SER A 134 -10.29 12.78 -20.39
C SER A 134 -10.91 11.43 -20.00
N PHE A 135 -10.23 10.63 -19.18
CA PHE A 135 -10.76 9.38 -18.62
C PHE A 135 -11.44 9.54 -17.25
N GLY A 136 -11.50 10.76 -16.72
CA GLY A 136 -12.06 11.05 -15.40
C GLY A 136 -11.19 10.51 -14.25
N LEU A 137 -9.87 10.46 -14.45
CA LEU A 137 -8.90 9.99 -13.47
C LEU A 137 -8.05 11.15 -12.93
N VAL A 138 -7.47 10.96 -11.75
CA VAL A 138 -6.46 11.85 -11.14
C VAL A 138 -5.25 10.99 -10.78
N PRO A 139 -4.07 11.22 -11.38
CA PRO A 139 -2.88 10.44 -11.06
C PRO A 139 -2.49 10.68 -9.59
N LEU A 140 -2.22 9.59 -8.86
CA LEU A 140 -1.79 9.64 -7.46
C LEU A 140 -0.36 9.15 -7.28
N PHE A 141 -0.04 8.02 -7.92
CA PHE A 141 1.25 7.38 -7.78
C PHE A 141 1.82 6.98 -9.13
N LYS A 142 3.15 6.93 -9.19
CA LYS A 142 3.89 6.50 -10.38
C LYS A 142 5.07 5.64 -9.98
N TYR A 143 5.30 4.54 -10.70
CA TYR A 143 6.56 3.83 -10.58
C TYR A 143 7.70 4.59 -11.27
N GLU A 144 8.83 4.71 -10.58
CA GLU A 144 10.02 5.38 -11.09
C GLU A 144 10.48 4.80 -12.42
N ASN A 145 10.95 5.68 -13.29
CA ASN A 145 11.47 5.33 -14.62
C ASN A 145 10.50 4.49 -15.48
N SER A 146 9.19 4.56 -15.22
CA SER A 146 8.17 3.82 -15.97
C SER A 146 6.93 4.68 -16.26
N LEU A 147 6.04 4.15 -17.11
CA LEU A 147 4.69 4.69 -17.34
C LEU A 147 3.61 3.91 -16.58
N VAL A 148 3.98 3.22 -15.50
CA VAL A 148 3.00 2.55 -14.61
C VAL A 148 2.49 3.58 -13.60
N TYR A 149 1.20 3.89 -13.70
CA TYR A 149 0.52 4.86 -12.85
C TYR A 149 -0.65 4.20 -12.11
N TYR A 150 -0.88 4.69 -10.89
CA TYR A 150 -2.13 4.48 -10.17
C TYR A 150 -2.87 5.81 -10.05
N ALA A 151 -4.18 5.77 -10.25
CA ALA A 151 -5.01 6.96 -10.28
C ALA A 151 -6.37 6.77 -9.63
N THR A 152 -6.86 7.83 -8.99
CA THR A 152 -8.21 7.87 -8.44
C THR A 152 -9.22 8.14 -9.54
N CYS A 153 -10.27 7.33 -9.61
CA CYS A 153 -11.45 7.62 -10.40
C CYS A 153 -12.27 8.72 -9.73
N LYS A 154 -12.56 9.81 -10.43
CA LYS A 154 -13.32 10.95 -9.87
C LYS A 154 -14.75 10.58 -9.47
N LYS A 155 -15.34 9.60 -10.16
CA LYS A 155 -16.74 9.19 -10.00
C LYS A 155 -16.99 8.45 -8.68
N ASP A 156 -16.15 7.47 -8.36
CA ASP A 156 -16.38 6.53 -7.25
C ASP A 156 -15.22 6.48 -6.25
N LYS A 157 -14.16 7.28 -6.46
CA LYS A 157 -12.95 7.34 -5.62
C LYS A 157 -12.10 6.07 -5.59
N SER A 158 -12.42 5.08 -6.40
CA SER A 158 -11.64 3.86 -6.52
C SER A 158 -10.27 4.12 -7.15
N ILE A 159 -9.30 3.26 -6.83
CA ILE A 159 -7.95 3.36 -7.38
C ILE A 159 -7.83 2.41 -8.56
N HIS A 160 -7.29 2.94 -9.66
CA HIS A 160 -7.12 2.24 -10.91
C HIS A 160 -5.64 2.12 -11.28
N LEU A 161 -5.25 0.96 -11.80
CA LEU A 161 -4.00 0.76 -12.54
C LEU A 161 -4.21 1.19 -13.99
N VAL A 162 -3.30 2.02 -14.51
CA VAL A 162 -3.35 2.54 -15.88
C VAL A 162 -2.58 1.63 -16.84
N ASN A 163 -3.14 1.43 -18.03
CA ASN A 163 -2.46 0.74 -19.13
C ASN A 163 -1.32 1.61 -19.67
N ARG A 164 -0.09 1.31 -19.22
CA ARG A 164 1.12 2.06 -19.60
C ARG A 164 1.31 2.17 -21.13
N HIS A 165 0.99 1.12 -21.87
CA HIS A 165 1.21 1.05 -23.32
C HIS A 165 0.23 1.94 -24.07
N LEU A 166 -1.03 1.96 -23.62
CA LEU A 166 -2.02 2.87 -24.17
C LEU A 166 -1.74 4.32 -23.78
N LEU A 167 -1.29 4.57 -22.54
CA LEU A 167 -0.87 5.90 -22.11
C LEU A 167 0.29 6.43 -22.97
N GLU A 168 1.31 5.61 -23.21
CA GLU A 168 2.42 5.92 -24.11
C GLU A 168 1.91 6.28 -25.51
N PHE A 169 1.09 5.41 -26.10
CA PHE A 169 0.52 5.65 -27.43
C PHE A 169 -0.28 6.96 -27.52
N LEU A 170 -1.15 7.24 -26.54
CA LEU A 170 -1.96 8.46 -26.50
C LEU A 170 -1.11 9.72 -26.27
N SER A 171 0.00 9.61 -25.52
CA SER A 171 0.92 10.72 -25.30
C SER A 171 1.62 11.17 -26.58
N LEU A 172 1.84 10.23 -27.52
CA LEU A 172 2.40 10.48 -28.85
C LEU A 172 1.32 10.84 -29.89
N ASN A 173 0.08 10.38 -29.70
CA ASN A 173 -1.03 10.52 -30.65
C ASN A 173 -2.25 11.19 -30.03
N GLN A 174 -2.16 12.49 -29.73
CA GLN A 174 -3.16 13.25 -28.95
C GLN A 174 -4.58 13.30 -29.56
N LYS A 175 -4.75 12.98 -30.85
CA LYS A 175 -6.06 12.92 -31.51
C LYS A 175 -6.71 11.54 -31.43
N ALA A 176 -5.98 10.51 -31.00
CA ALA A 176 -6.52 9.18 -30.88
C ALA A 176 -7.53 9.10 -29.73
N VAL A 177 -8.58 8.31 -29.94
CA VAL A 177 -9.62 8.05 -28.95
C VAL A 177 -9.48 6.59 -28.53
N ALA A 178 -9.58 6.33 -27.22
CA ALA A 178 -9.59 4.97 -26.70
C ALA A 178 -10.75 4.78 -25.72
N ASP A 179 -11.26 3.55 -25.66
CA ASP A 179 -12.29 3.16 -24.69
C ASP A 179 -11.68 3.12 -23.28
N LYS A 180 -12.41 3.67 -22.31
CA LYS A 180 -12.03 3.71 -20.89
C LYS A 180 -11.69 2.32 -20.35
N LYS A 181 -12.38 1.27 -20.79
CA LYS A 181 -12.16 -0.09 -20.30
C LYS A 181 -10.76 -0.66 -20.62
N TYR A 182 -10.09 -0.12 -21.65
CA TYR A 182 -8.73 -0.52 -22.02
C TYR A 182 -7.67 0.41 -21.44
N PHE A 183 -8.08 1.56 -20.91
CA PHE A 183 -7.18 2.55 -20.36
C PHE A 183 -6.85 2.30 -18.89
N SER A 184 -7.83 1.85 -18.10
CA SER A 184 -7.59 1.61 -16.68
C SER A 184 -8.47 0.48 -16.12
N ILE A 185 -7.97 -0.19 -15.08
CA ILE A 185 -8.68 -1.25 -14.35
C ILE A 185 -8.66 -0.94 -12.86
N LYS A 186 -9.79 -1.17 -12.19
CA LYS A 186 -9.91 -0.97 -10.75
C LYS A 186 -9.04 -1.99 -10.01
N VAL A 187 -8.23 -1.53 -9.07
CA VAL A 187 -7.34 -2.36 -8.24
C VAL A 187 -7.60 -2.21 -6.73
N ALA A 188 -8.32 -1.17 -6.31
CA ALA A 188 -8.79 -1.01 -4.93
C ALA A 188 -10.06 -0.15 -4.88
N ASP A 189 -10.88 -0.32 -3.84
CA ASP A 189 -12.13 0.43 -3.64
C ASP A 189 -11.91 1.89 -3.28
N ASP A 190 -10.82 2.21 -2.60
CA ASP A 190 -10.39 3.56 -2.26
C ASP A 190 -8.87 3.61 -1.98
N ILE A 191 -8.39 4.79 -1.59
CA ILE A 191 -6.97 5.01 -1.27
C ILE A 191 -6.52 4.22 -0.02
N SER A 192 -7.36 4.09 1.00
CA SER A 192 -7.03 3.37 2.23
C SER A 192 -6.82 1.87 1.95
N HIS A 193 -7.70 1.28 1.14
CA HIS A 193 -7.56 -0.09 0.64
C HIS A 193 -6.30 -0.24 -0.22
N PHE A 194 -6.05 0.71 -1.12
CA PHE A 194 -4.87 0.69 -1.98
C PHE A 194 -3.57 0.64 -1.16
N ILE A 195 -3.41 1.52 -0.17
CA ILE A 195 -2.21 1.54 0.68
C ILE A 195 -2.03 0.20 1.39
N ALA A 196 -3.09 -0.31 2.03
CA ALA A 196 -3.02 -1.58 2.77
C ALA A 196 -2.68 -2.78 1.88
N LEU A 197 -3.28 -2.86 0.68
CA LEU A 197 -3.02 -3.91 -0.29
C LEU A 197 -1.60 -3.78 -0.86
N PHE A 198 -1.16 -2.57 -1.19
CA PHE A 198 0.14 -2.31 -1.80
C PHE A 198 1.26 -2.72 -0.84
N ASP A 199 1.18 -2.33 0.43
CA ASP A 199 2.17 -2.67 1.46
C ASP A 199 2.30 -4.19 1.69
N ARG A 200 1.28 -4.97 1.30
CA ARG A 200 1.30 -6.45 1.35
C ARG A 200 1.75 -7.10 0.04
N GLY A 201 2.08 -6.30 -0.97
CA GLY A 201 2.41 -6.76 -2.32
C GLY A 201 1.21 -7.37 -3.03
N LEU A 202 0.00 -6.86 -2.76
CA LEU A 202 -1.26 -7.37 -3.32
C LEU A 202 -1.80 -6.51 -4.47
N ILE A 203 -1.16 -5.38 -4.75
CA ILE A 203 -1.52 -4.55 -5.89
C ILE A 203 -0.69 -4.99 -7.10
N PRO A 204 -1.34 -5.32 -8.22
CA PRO A 204 -0.65 -5.72 -9.44
C PRO A 204 0.06 -4.54 -10.10
N ILE A 205 1.11 -4.84 -10.84
CA ILE A 205 1.85 -3.88 -11.68
C ILE A 205 1.59 -4.10 -13.19
N SER A 206 1.05 -5.27 -13.55
CA SER A 206 0.81 -5.67 -14.94
C SER A 206 -0.67 -5.49 -15.30
N PHE A 207 -0.96 -4.51 -16.16
CA PHE A 207 -2.32 -4.21 -16.60
C PHE A 207 -3.01 -5.43 -17.24
N TYR A 208 -2.35 -6.09 -18.20
CA TYR A 208 -2.97 -7.18 -18.95
C TYR A 208 -3.14 -8.44 -18.11
N GLN A 209 -2.19 -8.73 -17.21
CA GLN A 209 -2.34 -9.84 -16.27
C GLN A 209 -3.61 -9.65 -15.43
N THR A 210 -3.78 -8.49 -14.81
CA THR A 210 -4.99 -8.16 -14.06
C THR A 210 -6.25 -8.16 -14.91
N TYR A 211 -6.17 -7.63 -16.15
CA TYR A 211 -7.32 -7.53 -17.03
C TYR A 211 -7.88 -8.92 -17.40
N PHE A 212 -7.02 -9.92 -17.59
CA PHE A 212 -7.43 -11.26 -18.00
C PHE A 212 -7.60 -12.24 -16.83
N GLU A 213 -6.76 -12.17 -15.80
CA GLU A 213 -6.73 -13.15 -14.69
C GLU A 213 -7.51 -12.66 -13.45
N GLY A 214 -7.80 -11.35 -13.37
CA GLY A 214 -8.37 -10.74 -12.17
C GLY A 214 -7.34 -10.54 -11.04
N ASN A 215 -7.80 -10.06 -9.89
CA ASN A 215 -6.92 -9.66 -8.76
C ASN A 215 -7.17 -10.43 -7.46
N LYS A 216 -8.11 -11.37 -7.43
CA LYS A 216 -8.55 -11.94 -6.15
C LYS A 216 -7.54 -12.93 -5.55
N ILE A 217 -6.71 -13.58 -6.36
CA ILE A 217 -5.75 -14.59 -5.89
C ILE A 217 -4.36 -14.27 -6.47
N ILE A 218 -3.41 -14.02 -5.58
CA ILE A 218 -2.00 -13.81 -5.93
C ILE A 218 -1.23 -15.04 -5.53
N ASN A 219 -0.78 -15.78 -6.55
CA ASN A 219 -0.09 -17.04 -6.36
C ASN A 219 1.43 -16.88 -6.47
N LEU A 220 2.13 -16.94 -5.33
CA LEU A 220 3.60 -16.82 -5.31
C LEU A 220 4.32 -18.18 -5.19
N SER A 221 3.63 -19.27 -4.89
CA SER A 221 4.26 -20.59 -4.74
C SER A 221 4.60 -21.26 -6.07
N GLY A 222 3.95 -20.82 -7.17
CA GLY A 222 4.00 -21.53 -8.44
C GLY A 222 3.20 -22.86 -8.44
N TYR A 223 2.54 -23.22 -7.34
CA TYR A 223 1.63 -24.37 -7.32
C TYR A 223 0.44 -24.11 -8.23
N ASN A 224 -0.05 -25.16 -8.87
CA ASN A 224 -1.24 -25.07 -9.70
C ASN A 224 -2.51 -24.89 -8.83
N VAL A 225 -2.88 -23.63 -8.58
CA VAL A 225 -4.07 -23.27 -7.79
C VAL A 225 -5.38 -23.67 -8.46
N LEU A 226 -5.37 -23.93 -9.77
CA LEU A 226 -6.52 -24.35 -10.57
C LEU A 226 -6.77 -25.85 -10.50
N LYS A 227 -5.73 -26.65 -10.26
CA LYS A 227 -5.83 -28.10 -10.19
C LYS A 227 -4.63 -28.69 -9.45
N ALA A 228 -4.85 -29.22 -8.26
CA ALA A 228 -3.84 -29.88 -7.47
C ALA A 228 -3.45 -31.23 -8.09
N ASP A 229 -2.15 -31.44 -8.35
CA ASP A 229 -1.63 -32.70 -8.92
C ASP A 229 -1.54 -33.83 -7.86
N GLU A 230 -1.59 -33.45 -6.59
CA GLU A 230 -1.56 -34.28 -5.40
C GLU A 230 -2.41 -33.66 -4.28
N ASN A 231 -2.52 -34.33 -3.14
CA ASN A 231 -3.21 -33.76 -1.98
C ASN A 231 -2.37 -32.62 -1.41
N ILE A 232 -3.01 -31.52 -1.03
CA ILE A 232 -2.33 -30.33 -0.49
C ILE A 232 -3.00 -29.91 0.81
N ILE A 233 -2.22 -29.69 1.85
CA ILE A 233 -2.68 -29.10 3.11
C ILE A 233 -2.67 -27.58 2.97
N ILE A 234 -3.80 -26.93 3.22
CA ILE A 234 -3.92 -25.49 3.26
C ILE A 234 -3.99 -25.01 4.70
N THR A 235 -3.08 -24.11 5.05
CA THR A 235 -3.07 -23.40 6.33
C THR A 235 -3.55 -21.96 6.09
N PRO A 236 -4.82 -21.64 6.37
CA PRO A 236 -5.33 -20.28 6.19
C PRO A 236 -4.82 -19.36 7.31
N VAL A 237 -4.40 -18.16 6.96
CA VAL A 237 -4.04 -17.09 7.90
C VAL A 237 -4.86 -15.86 7.55
N PHE A 238 -5.64 -15.37 8.50
CA PHE A 238 -6.58 -14.27 8.25
C PHE A 238 -6.04 -12.93 8.71
N PHE A 239 -6.30 -11.90 7.90
CA PHE A 239 -5.99 -10.53 8.20
C PHE A 239 -7.23 -9.65 8.03
N GLU A 240 -7.46 -8.75 8.98
CA GLU A 240 -8.56 -7.77 8.92
C GLU A 240 -8.02 -6.40 8.54
N PHE A 241 -8.76 -5.72 7.66
CA PHE A 241 -8.50 -4.33 7.31
C PHE A 241 -8.83 -3.41 8.48
N VAL A 242 -7.94 -2.47 8.74
CA VAL A 242 -8.08 -1.46 9.79
C VAL A 242 -7.99 -0.08 9.12
N SER A 243 -9.16 0.49 8.81
CA SER A 243 -9.30 1.67 7.95
C SER A 243 -8.48 2.87 8.42
N ASN A 244 -8.54 3.20 9.71
CA ASN A 244 -7.79 4.33 10.29
C ASN A 244 -6.26 4.16 10.27
N ARG A 245 -5.76 2.94 10.06
CA ARG A 245 -4.33 2.63 9.93
C ARG A 245 -3.92 2.35 8.49
N GLN A 246 -4.88 2.22 7.58
CA GLN A 246 -4.67 1.82 6.19
C GLN A 246 -3.73 0.61 6.10
N ALA A 247 -4.05 -0.41 6.90
CA ALA A 247 -3.20 -1.57 7.07
C ALA A 247 -4.04 -2.81 7.41
N PHE A 248 -3.44 -3.97 7.19
CA PHE A 248 -3.99 -5.27 7.59
C PHE A 248 -3.34 -5.75 8.88
N LYS A 249 -4.14 -6.27 9.82
CA LYS A 249 -3.67 -6.89 11.06
C LYS A 249 -4.12 -8.35 11.14
N PRO A 250 -3.34 -9.26 11.78
CA PRO A 250 -3.81 -10.62 12.02
C PRO A 250 -5.17 -10.61 12.74
N SER A 251 -6.14 -11.35 12.20
CA SER A 251 -7.46 -11.47 12.84
C SER A 251 -7.34 -12.34 14.08
N GLN A 252 -7.90 -11.87 15.20
CA GLN A 252 -8.11 -12.67 16.41
C GLN A 252 -9.53 -13.24 16.50
N LYS A 253 -10.45 -12.76 15.65
CA LYS A 253 -11.88 -13.03 15.72
C LYS A 253 -12.36 -14.07 14.71
N THR A 254 -11.50 -14.48 13.76
CA THR A 254 -11.85 -15.50 12.78
C THR A 254 -12.02 -16.85 13.46
N PRO A 255 -13.08 -17.60 13.13
CA PRO A 255 -13.26 -18.95 13.66
C PRO A 255 -12.01 -19.76 13.34
N PHE A 256 -11.57 -20.57 14.31
CA PHE A 256 -10.40 -21.44 14.16
C PHE A 256 -10.68 -22.41 13.01
N MET A 257 -10.24 -22.06 11.81
CA MET A 257 -10.31 -22.94 10.67
C MET A 257 -9.18 -23.94 10.83
N LYS A 258 -9.54 -25.20 11.10
CA LYS A 258 -8.60 -26.29 10.96
C LYS A 258 -8.04 -26.27 9.54
N GLU A 259 -6.81 -26.74 9.42
CA GLU A 259 -6.19 -27.02 8.13
C GLU A 259 -7.14 -27.81 7.25
N ASN A 260 -7.22 -27.43 5.98
CA ASN A 260 -8.06 -28.11 5.02
C ASN A 260 -7.19 -28.88 4.03
N ILE A 261 -7.60 -30.09 3.67
CA ILE A 261 -6.89 -30.90 2.68
C ILE A 261 -7.63 -30.74 1.35
N ILE A 262 -6.99 -30.07 0.41
CA ILE A 262 -7.43 -30.07 -0.99
C ILE A 262 -7.02 -31.40 -1.59
N GLN A 263 -8.01 -32.15 -2.09
CA GLN A 263 -7.75 -33.44 -2.71
C GLN A 263 -7.14 -33.25 -4.09
N LYS A 264 -6.37 -34.23 -4.54
CA LYS A 264 -5.88 -34.30 -5.91
C LYS A 264 -7.03 -34.10 -6.90
N GLY A 265 -6.85 -33.18 -7.84
CA GLY A 265 -7.83 -32.81 -8.87
C GLY A 265 -8.74 -31.64 -8.49
N ASP A 266 -8.81 -31.27 -7.20
CA ASP A 266 -9.51 -30.06 -6.75
C ASP A 266 -8.65 -28.80 -6.92
N SER A 267 -9.24 -27.64 -6.65
CA SER A 267 -8.59 -26.34 -6.80
C SER A 267 -8.62 -25.52 -5.50
N ILE A 268 -7.54 -24.75 -5.28
CA ILE A 268 -7.48 -23.76 -4.20
C ILE A 268 -8.56 -22.70 -4.43
N GLU A 269 -8.84 -22.35 -5.70
CA GLU A 269 -9.92 -21.41 -6.01
C GLU A 269 -11.29 -21.90 -5.54
N ASN A 270 -11.60 -23.19 -5.67
CA ASN A 270 -12.89 -23.74 -5.24
C ASN A 270 -13.00 -23.72 -3.72
N TYR A 271 -11.92 -24.06 -3.00
CA TYR A 271 -11.86 -23.89 -1.55
C TYR A 271 -12.12 -22.43 -1.14
N LEU A 272 -11.48 -21.46 -1.81
CA LEU A 272 -11.68 -20.04 -1.54
C LEU A 272 -13.09 -19.55 -1.89
N LYS A 273 -13.71 -20.07 -2.96
CA LYS A 273 -15.11 -19.78 -3.31
C LYS A 273 -16.06 -20.29 -2.23
N GLN A 274 -15.87 -21.53 -1.76
CA GLN A 274 -16.67 -22.09 -0.67
C GLN A 274 -16.51 -21.28 0.62
N LEU A 275 -15.29 -20.80 0.91
CA LEU A 275 -15.06 -19.86 2.00
C LEU A 275 -15.85 -18.57 1.82
N ASP A 276 -15.77 -17.93 0.64
CA ASP A 276 -16.48 -16.68 0.32
C ASP A 276 -18.01 -16.84 0.32
N GLU A 277 -18.54 -18.05 0.10
CA GLU A 277 -19.98 -18.35 0.20
C GLU A 277 -20.43 -18.55 1.66
N GLY A 278 -19.51 -18.85 2.56
CA GLY A 278 -19.78 -19.06 3.98
C GLY A 278 -20.32 -17.80 4.67
N SER A 279 -21.31 -17.97 5.54
CA SER A 279 -22.01 -16.87 6.22
C SER A 279 -21.08 -15.87 6.93
N PHE A 280 -19.94 -16.35 7.44
CA PHE A 280 -18.95 -15.50 8.10
C PHE A 280 -18.16 -14.61 7.13
N PHE A 281 -17.77 -15.13 5.96
CA PHE A 281 -16.86 -14.45 5.02
C PHE A 281 -17.57 -13.82 3.83
N LYS A 282 -18.88 -14.03 3.69
CA LYS A 282 -19.67 -13.56 2.56
C LYS A 282 -19.41 -12.11 2.19
N SER A 283 -18.83 -11.93 1.01
CA SER A 283 -18.46 -10.62 0.43
C SER A 283 -17.43 -9.83 1.24
N LYS A 284 -16.65 -10.50 2.11
CA LYS A 284 -15.62 -9.86 2.93
C LYS A 284 -14.21 -10.12 2.42
N ILE A 285 -14.00 -11.13 1.58
CA ILE A 285 -12.67 -11.45 1.07
C ILE A 285 -12.29 -10.42 -0.01
N ILE A 286 -11.34 -9.56 0.34
CA ILE A 286 -10.77 -8.55 -0.58
C ILE A 286 -9.81 -9.23 -1.55
N CYS A 287 -8.84 -9.97 -1.01
CA CYS A 287 -7.76 -10.60 -1.76
C CYS A 287 -7.21 -11.81 -1.00
N VAL A 288 -6.58 -12.73 -1.72
CA VAL A 288 -5.89 -13.89 -1.18
C VAL A 288 -4.47 -13.94 -1.73
N LYS A 289 -3.51 -14.30 -0.88
CA LYS A 289 -2.10 -14.50 -1.25
C LYS A 289 -1.65 -15.90 -0.86
N VAL A 290 -1.26 -16.69 -1.83
CA VAL A 290 -0.63 -17.99 -1.62
C VAL A 290 0.86 -17.74 -1.41
N ALA A 291 1.38 -18.11 -0.24
CA ALA A 291 2.77 -17.88 0.12
C ALA A 291 3.72 -18.62 -0.80
N GLN A 292 4.93 -18.09 -1.01
CA GLN A 292 5.96 -18.74 -1.82
C GLN A 292 6.48 -20.03 -1.17
N ASP A 293 6.61 -20.01 0.15
CA ASP A 293 7.15 -21.13 0.91
C ASP A 293 6.16 -22.29 0.99
N VAL A 294 6.68 -23.48 0.74
CA VAL A 294 5.94 -24.74 0.79
C VAL A 294 6.66 -25.63 1.79
N SER A 295 5.94 -26.02 2.84
CA SER A 295 6.43 -27.00 3.80
C SER A 295 5.83 -28.37 3.49
N PHE A 296 6.26 -29.40 4.20
CA PHE A 296 5.77 -30.76 4.01
C PHE A 296 5.40 -31.37 5.34
N GLU A 297 4.37 -32.21 5.32
CA GLU A 297 4.03 -33.08 6.43
C GLU A 297 3.95 -34.53 5.99
N ILE A 298 4.15 -35.44 6.94
CA ILE A 298 4.01 -36.87 6.68
C ILE A 298 2.53 -37.22 6.73
N GLY A 299 1.97 -37.55 5.56
CA GLY A 299 0.59 -38.01 5.43
C GLY A 299 0.37 -39.41 6.01
N GLY A 300 -0.89 -39.83 6.06
CA GLY A 300 -1.29 -41.13 6.63
C GLY A 300 -0.66 -42.36 5.93
N ASP A 301 -0.27 -42.24 4.67
CA ASP A 301 0.44 -43.27 3.90
C ASP A 301 1.98 -43.17 4.00
N ARG A 302 2.48 -42.37 4.95
CA ARG A 302 3.91 -42.03 5.15
C ARG A 302 4.57 -41.29 3.99
N LYS A 303 3.79 -40.73 3.05
CA LYS A 303 4.34 -39.87 2.00
C LYS A 303 4.34 -38.41 2.43
N PRO A 304 5.29 -37.61 1.93
CA PRO A 304 5.25 -36.16 2.11
C PRO A 304 4.01 -35.60 1.41
N VAL A 305 3.28 -34.74 2.11
CA VAL A 305 2.14 -33.99 1.59
C VAL A 305 2.52 -32.51 1.67
N PRO A 306 2.48 -31.76 0.55
CA PRO A 306 2.79 -30.34 0.56
C PRO A 306 1.78 -29.57 1.42
N ARG A 307 2.30 -28.59 2.16
CA ARG A 307 1.56 -27.68 3.01
C ARG A 307 1.82 -26.24 2.57
N ILE A 308 0.74 -25.52 2.29
CA ILE A 308 0.78 -24.18 1.73
C ILE A 308 0.04 -23.23 2.66
N THR A 309 0.70 -22.12 3.00
CA THR A 309 0.09 -21.03 3.75
C THR A 309 -0.67 -20.11 2.81
N VAL A 310 -1.94 -19.85 3.13
CA VAL A 310 -2.82 -18.98 2.34
C VAL A 310 -3.24 -17.80 3.21
N SER A 311 -2.72 -16.61 2.90
CA SER A 311 -3.10 -15.37 3.58
C SER A 311 -4.40 -14.84 2.97
N ILE A 312 -5.43 -14.67 3.80
CA ILE A 312 -6.77 -14.22 3.40
C ILE A 312 -6.99 -12.83 4.00
N PHE A 313 -7.21 -11.84 3.14
CA PHE A 313 -7.38 -10.45 3.53
C PHE A 313 -8.86 -10.08 3.49
N LEU A 314 -9.37 -9.69 4.65
CA LEU A 314 -10.77 -9.42 4.90
C LEU A 314 -11.00 -7.91 5.03
N ASP A 315 -12.14 -7.46 4.53
CA ASP A 315 -12.64 -6.12 4.78
C ASP A 315 -13.05 -5.92 6.26
N GLU A 316 -13.17 -4.67 6.67
CA GLU A 316 -13.52 -4.29 8.04
C GLU A 316 -14.90 -4.88 8.39
N GLN A 317 -14.99 -5.58 9.52
CA GLN A 317 -16.27 -6.11 9.97
C GLN A 317 -17.16 -4.93 10.37
N SER A 318 -18.16 -4.63 9.56
CA SER A 318 -19.27 -3.78 10.00
C SER A 318 -19.93 -4.50 11.18
N ASN A 319 -19.73 -3.98 12.39
CA ASN A 319 -20.55 -4.34 13.55
C ASN A 319 -21.97 -3.83 13.34
#